data_AF-A0A3M0XZR7-F1
#
_entry.id   AF-A0A3M0XZR7-F1
#
_cell.length_a   1.000
_cell.length_b   1.000
_cell.length_c   1.000
_cell.angle_alpha   90.00
_cell.angle_beta   90.00
_cell.angle_gamma   90.00
#
_symmetry.space_group_name_H-M   'P 1'
#
loop_
_entity.id
_entity.type
_entity.pdbx_description
1 polymer ?
#
loop_
_entity_poly.entity_id
_entity_poly.type
_entity_poly.pdbx_seq_one_letter_code
_entity_poly.pdbx_strand_id
1 'polypeptide(L)'
;MNERPLRANSRLERVLRSGRFAVTAELNAPDSADPEDVYKNALVLAEVCDAINATDGSGANCHMSSLGCCALLTRAGYEPVLQVSCRDRNRIAIQGDL
;
A
#
# COMPACT_ATOMS: atom_id res chain seq x y z
N MET A 1 2.87 -29.90 -12.11
CA MET A 1 2.04 -29.71 -10.90
C MET A 1 0.98 -28.68 -11.24
N ASN A 2 -0.28 -28.92 -10.92
CA ASN A 2 -1.36 -27.98 -11.19
C ASN A 2 -1.39 -26.98 -10.02
N GLU A 3 -0.57 -25.93 -10.11
CA GLU A 3 -0.50 -24.92 -9.05
C GLU A 3 -1.76 -24.06 -9.08
N ARG A 4 -2.44 -23.97 -7.93
CA ARG A 4 -3.54 -23.01 -7.77
C ARG A 4 -2.95 -21.60 -7.90
N PRO A 5 -3.58 -20.70 -8.69
CA PRO A 5 -3.10 -19.33 -8.79
C PRO A 5 -3.15 -18.66 -7.42
N LEU A 6 -2.07 -17.96 -7.04
CA LEU A 6 -2.01 -17.14 -5.83
C LEU A 6 -3.15 -16.12 -5.82
N ARG A 7 -3.80 -15.96 -4.67
CA ARG A 7 -4.93 -15.04 -4.44
C ARG A 7 -4.58 -14.11 -3.30
N ALA A 8 -4.78 -12.81 -3.51
CA ALA A 8 -4.62 -11.81 -2.46
C ALA A 8 -5.80 -11.82 -1.48
N ASN A 9 -6.97 -12.32 -1.92
CA ASN A 9 -8.23 -12.29 -1.18
C ASN A 9 -8.62 -10.87 -0.73
N SER A 10 -8.17 -9.86 -1.49
CA SER A 10 -8.24 -8.45 -1.15
C SER A 10 -9.47 -7.77 -1.79
N ARG A 11 -9.79 -6.53 -1.37
CA ARG A 11 -10.84 -5.74 -2.04
C ARG A 11 -10.46 -5.43 -3.50
N LEU A 12 -9.22 -5.01 -3.75
CA LEU A 12 -8.77 -4.69 -5.10
C LEU A 12 -8.89 -5.89 -6.04
N GLU A 13 -8.50 -7.09 -5.59
CA GLU A 13 -8.67 -8.32 -6.37
C GLU A 13 -10.15 -8.55 -6.74
N ARG A 14 -11.07 -8.38 -5.79
CA ARG A 14 -12.51 -8.56 -6.03
C ARG A 14 -13.05 -7.56 -7.04
N VAL A 15 -12.66 -6.29 -6.95
CA VAL A 15 -13.07 -5.25 -7.90
C VAL A 15 -12.61 -5.61 -9.31
N LEU A 16 -11.32 -5.91 -9.50
CA LEU A 16 -10.76 -6.27 -10.79
C LEU A 16 -11.43 -7.52 -11.39
N ARG A 17 -11.69 -8.55 -10.57
CA ARG A 17 -12.36 -9.78 -11.02
C ARG A 17 -13.83 -9.60 -11.36
N SER A 18 -14.49 -8.62 -10.77
CA SER A 18 -15.89 -8.31 -11.09
C SER A 18 -16.08 -7.65 -12.47
N GLY A 19 -14.99 -7.28 -13.15
CA GLY A 19 -15.03 -6.55 -14.42
C GLY A 19 -15.38 -5.07 -14.25
N ARG A 20 -15.46 -4.58 -13.01
CA ARG A 20 -15.61 -3.15 -12.71
C ARG A 20 -14.31 -2.40 -12.97
N PHE A 21 -14.44 -1.13 -13.35
CA PHE A 21 -13.30 -0.22 -13.40
C PHE A 21 -12.77 0.00 -11.98
N ALA A 22 -11.52 -0.38 -11.74
CA ALA A 22 -10.86 -0.20 -10.44
C ALA A 22 -10.16 1.16 -10.39
N VAL A 23 -10.36 1.89 -9.30
CA VAL A 23 -9.64 3.15 -9.04
C VAL A 23 -8.67 2.92 -7.91
N THR A 24 -7.40 3.29 -8.08
CA THR A 24 -6.43 3.34 -6.99
C THR A 24 -5.89 4.76 -6.86
N ALA A 25 -5.50 5.13 -5.64
CA ALA A 25 -4.91 6.44 -5.37
C ALA A 25 -3.60 6.27 -4.61
N GLU A 26 -2.66 7.17 -4.86
CA GLU A 26 -1.35 7.14 -4.21
C GLU A 26 -1.36 7.95 -2.92
N LEU A 27 -0.89 7.33 -1.85
CA LEU A 27 -0.62 7.99 -0.59
C LEU A 27 0.82 8.54 -0.60
N ASN A 28 0.94 9.85 -0.50
CA ASN A 28 2.21 10.46 -0.15
C ASN A 28 2.49 10.15 1.33
N ALA A 29 3.54 9.36 1.58
CA ALA A 29 3.99 9.06 2.93
C ALA A 29 4.43 10.36 3.63
N PRO A 30 3.99 10.61 4.88
CA PRO A 30 4.31 11.86 5.56
C PRO A 30 5.77 11.91 6.02
N ASP A 31 6.33 13.12 6.07
CA ASP A 31 7.61 13.44 6.73
C ASP A 31 7.43 13.58 8.25
N SER A 32 6.80 12.58 8.86
CA SER A 32 6.38 12.59 10.26
C SER A 32 6.32 11.15 10.79
N ALA A 33 6.47 10.98 12.10
CA ALA A 33 6.24 9.71 12.78
C ALA A 33 4.80 9.60 13.34
N ASP A 34 4.00 10.67 13.23
CA ASP A 34 2.63 10.69 13.74
C ASP A 34 1.70 9.86 12.84
N PRO A 35 1.06 8.79 13.35
CA PRO A 35 0.12 8.00 12.57
C PRO A 35 -1.10 8.81 12.10
N GLU A 36 -1.47 9.89 12.79
CA GLU A 36 -2.60 10.74 12.40
C GLU A 36 -2.40 11.39 11.04
N ASP A 37 -1.16 11.66 10.64
CA ASP A 37 -0.87 12.23 9.32
C ASP A 37 -1.16 11.23 8.19
N VAL A 38 -0.95 9.94 8.43
CA VAL A 38 -1.37 8.87 7.51
C VAL A 38 -2.89 8.80 7.42
N TYR A 39 -3.59 8.84 8.55
CA TYR A 39 -5.05 8.71 8.58
C TYR A 39 -5.78 9.87 7.92
N LYS A 40 -5.32 11.11 8.12
CA LYS A 40 -5.89 12.29 7.44
C LYS A 40 -5.78 12.17 5.93
N ASN A 41 -4.62 11.77 5.43
CA ASN A 41 -4.41 11.56 4.00
C ASN A 41 -5.27 10.39 3.49
N ALA A 42 -5.32 9.28 4.21
CA ALA A 42 -6.09 8.10 3.84
C ALA A 42 -7.60 8.37 3.75
N LEU A 43 -8.15 9.19 4.66
CA LEU A 43 -9.56 9.54 4.69
C LEU A 43 -10.03 10.13 3.36
N VAL A 44 -9.29 11.10 2.82
CA VAL A 44 -9.63 11.76 1.55
C VAL A 44 -9.54 10.79 0.37
N LEU A 45 -8.52 9.92 0.36
CA LEU A 45 -8.32 8.97 -0.73
C LEU A 45 -9.38 7.86 -0.72
N ALA A 46 -9.76 7.37 0.46
CA ALA A 46 -10.69 6.26 0.61
C ALA A 46 -12.11 6.56 0.11
N GLU A 47 -12.49 7.84 0.01
CA GLU A 47 -13.78 8.27 -0.55
C GLU A 47 -13.87 8.05 -2.06
N VAL A 48 -12.73 7.99 -2.76
CA VAL A 48 -12.67 8.00 -4.23
C VAL A 48 -11.96 6.79 -4.84
N CYS A 49 -11.31 5.94 -4.03
CA CYS A 49 -10.53 4.81 -4.51
C CYS A 49 -10.98 3.45 -3.93
N ASP A 50 -10.69 2.38 -4.65
CA ASP A 50 -10.86 1.00 -4.21
C ASP A 50 -9.67 0.48 -3.38
N ALA A 51 -8.49 1.06 -3.58
CA ALA A 51 -7.26 0.73 -2.86
C ALA A 51 -6.28 1.91 -2.85
N ILE A 52 -5.48 1.99 -1.78
CA ILE A 52 -4.50 3.04 -1.54
C ILE A 52 -3.09 2.48 -1.77
N ASN A 53 -2.36 3.02 -2.74
CA ASN A 53 -0.96 2.66 -2.96
C ASN A 53 -0.07 3.38 -1.94
N ALA A 54 0.67 2.62 -1.13
CA ALA A 54 1.72 3.15 -0.28
C ALA A 54 3.07 3.01 -1.00
N THR A 55 3.59 4.11 -1.54
CA THR A 55 4.84 4.14 -2.30
C THR A 55 6.06 4.02 -1.39
N ASP A 56 7.04 3.22 -1.80
CA ASP A 56 8.32 3.08 -1.12
C ASP A 56 9.34 4.11 -1.62
N GLY A 57 9.81 4.97 -0.72
CA GLY A 57 10.92 5.91 -0.97
C GLY A 57 10.64 6.95 -2.06
N SER A 58 9.41 7.47 -2.16
CA SER A 58 9.04 8.46 -3.18
C SER A 58 10.01 9.66 -3.17
N GLY A 59 10.43 10.09 -4.37
CA GLY A 59 11.37 11.20 -4.53
C GLY A 59 12.77 11.00 -3.94
N ALA A 60 13.12 9.80 -3.44
CA ALA A 60 14.35 9.52 -2.69
C ALA A 60 14.53 10.38 -1.42
N ASN A 61 13.42 10.76 -0.77
CA ASN A 61 13.42 11.51 0.49
C ASN A 61 13.11 10.62 1.70
N CYS A 62 13.39 11.14 2.90
CA CYS A 62 13.13 10.45 4.16
C CYS A 62 11.66 10.60 4.58
N HIS A 63 10.82 9.67 4.13
CA HIS A 63 9.42 9.57 4.51
C HIS A 63 9.17 8.46 5.53
N MET A 64 7.98 8.44 6.15
CA MET A 64 7.50 7.26 6.87
C MET A 64 7.59 6.02 5.96
N SER A 65 8.02 4.87 6.52
CA SER A 65 8.09 3.59 5.80
C SER A 65 6.76 3.24 5.13
N SER A 66 6.81 2.80 3.87
CA SER A 66 5.63 2.32 3.14
C SER A 66 4.98 1.12 3.83
N LEU A 67 5.78 0.21 4.39
CA LEU A 67 5.31 -0.91 5.20
C LEU A 67 4.63 -0.42 6.48
N GLY A 68 5.20 0.60 7.15
CA GLY A 68 4.58 1.25 8.31
C GLY A 68 3.23 1.88 7.96
N CYS A 69 3.15 2.60 6.83
CA CYS A 69 1.90 3.15 6.30
C CYS A 69 0.88 2.03 6.04
N CYS A 70 1.27 0.94 5.37
CA CYS A 70 0.40 -0.22 5.13
C CYS A 70 -0.13 -0.84 6.43
N ALA A 71 0.69 -0.95 7.46
CA ALA A 71 0.27 -1.49 8.76
C ALA A 71 -0.79 -0.59 9.42
N LEU A 72 -0.59 0.73 9.40
CA LEU A 72 -1.56 1.70 9.91
C LEU A 72 -2.87 1.67 9.12
N LEU A 73 -2.79 1.68 7.79
CA LEU A 73 -3.95 1.62 6.89
C LEU A 73 -4.77 0.35 7.10
N THR A 74 -4.08 -0.81 7.18
CA THR A 74 -4.73 -2.11 7.42
C THR A 74 -5.45 -2.10 8.77
N ARG A 75 -4.82 -1.56 9.82
CA ARG A 75 -5.43 -1.45 11.16
C ARG A 75 -6.67 -0.55 11.17
N ALA A 76 -6.70 0.48 10.33
CA ALA A 76 -7.85 1.36 10.16
C ALA A 76 -8.94 0.79 9.21
N GLY A 77 -8.73 -0.40 8.62
CA GLY A 77 -9.70 -1.06 7.74
C GLY A 77 -9.66 -0.59 6.29
N TYR A 78 -8.62 0.14 5.88
CA TYR A 78 -8.39 0.48 4.48
C TYR A 78 -7.77 -0.70 3.70
N GLU A 79 -7.81 -0.61 2.38
CA GLU A 79 -7.19 -1.57 1.45
C GLU A 79 -5.86 -0.98 0.94
N PRO A 80 -4.72 -1.26 1.58
CA PRO A 80 -3.44 -0.80 1.09
C PRO A 80 -2.86 -1.73 0.01
N VAL A 81 -2.11 -1.15 -0.91
CA VAL A 81 -1.20 -1.84 -1.83
C VAL A 81 0.21 -1.40 -1.48
N LEU A 82 0.99 -2.31 -0.88
CA LEU A 82 2.40 -2.07 -0.62
C LEU A 82 3.16 -2.08 -1.94
N GLN A 83 3.76 -0.95 -2.30
CA GLN A 83 4.77 -0.92 -3.35
C GLN A 83 6.14 -1.11 -2.70
N VAL A 84 6.99 -1.89 -3.35
CA VAL A 84 8.35 -2.18 -2.87
C VAL A 84 9.33 -1.75 -3.95
N SER A 85 10.25 -0.86 -3.60
CA SER A 85 11.32 -0.46 -4.48
C SER A 85 12.54 -1.35 -4.25
N CYS A 86 13.21 -1.72 -5.34
CA CYS A 86 14.49 -2.43 -5.27
C CYS A 86 15.70 -1.46 -5.15
N ARG A 87 15.47 -0.15 -5.21
CA ARG A 87 16.54 0.85 -5.11
C ARG A 87 17.08 0.86 -3.68
N ASP A 88 18.39 0.78 -3.53
CA ASP A 88 19.10 0.82 -2.25
C ASP A 88 18.79 -0.34 -1.27
N ARG A 89 18.07 -1.39 -1.71
CA ARG A 89 17.72 -2.55 -0.89
C ARG A 89 18.20 -3.86 -1.51
N ASN A 90 18.85 -4.68 -0.69
CA ASN A 90 19.23 -6.04 -1.08
C ASN A 90 18.05 -7.02 -0.86
N ARG A 91 18.19 -8.24 -1.37
CA ARG A 91 17.17 -9.29 -1.24
C ARG A 91 16.79 -9.60 0.21
N ILE A 92 17.75 -9.54 1.15
CA ILE A 92 17.48 -9.81 2.57
C ILE A 92 16.60 -8.70 3.13
N ALA A 93 16.88 -7.44 2.80
CA ALA A 93 16.09 -6.30 3.24
C ALA A 93 14.67 -6.34 2.66
N ILE A 94 14.49 -6.70 1.39
CA ILE A 94 13.16 -6.86 0.79
C ILE A 94 12.42 -8.04 1.43
N GLN A 95 13.09 -9.19 1.60
CA GLN A 95 12.48 -10.36 2.22
C GLN A 95 12.14 -10.17 3.70
N GLY A 96 12.85 -9.28 4.40
CA GLY A 96 12.53 -8.93 5.79
C GLY A 96 11.21 -8.16 5.94
N ASP A 97 10.77 -7.48 4.89
CA ASP A 97 9.49 -6.76 4.87
C ASP A 97 8.30 -7.64 4.44
N LEU A 98 8.55 -8.74 3.72
CA LEU A 98 7.56 -9.65 3.13
C LEU A 98 7.29 -10.87 4.01
#